data_AF-A0A0F2P9H3-F1
#
_entry.id   AF-A0A0F2P9H3-F1
#
_cell.length_a   1.000
_cell.length_b   1.000
_cell.length_c   1.000
_cell.angle_alpha   90.00
_cell.angle_beta   90.00
_cell.angle_gamma   90.00
#
_symmetry.space_group_name_H-M   'P 1'
#
loop_
_entity.id
_entity.type
_entity.pdbx_description
1 polymer ?
#
loop_
_entity_poly.entity_id
_entity_poly.type
_entity_poly.pdbx_seq_one_letter_code
_entity_poly.pdbx_strand_id
1 'polypeptide(L)'
;AVGAVVGQVRETVTVFVTEPDEGRYAVNGAGQHQLFRDRAEAFARARDLAATEARLAATRSGADHPVVEESEQIDMPLIEGLEKLIEARFIAAASGRPRITAR
;
A
#
# COMPACT_ATOMS: atom_id res chain seq x y z
N ALA A 1 -4.43 -10.88 30.08
CA ALA A 1 -5.61 -11.27 29.28
C ALA A 1 -5.21 -11.22 27.81
N VAL A 2 -5.22 -12.36 27.11
CA VAL A 2 -4.97 -12.40 25.67
C VAL A 2 -6.31 -12.75 25.02
N GLY A 3 -7.04 -11.72 24.61
CA GLY A 3 -8.27 -11.88 23.83
C GLY A 3 -7.91 -11.94 22.36
N ALA A 4 -7.63 -13.13 21.83
CA ALA A 4 -7.62 -13.34 20.38
C ALA A 4 -9.08 -13.29 19.91
N VAL A 5 -9.46 -12.21 19.23
CA VAL A 5 -10.80 -12.08 18.66
C VAL A 5 -10.88 -13.01 17.46
N VAL A 6 -11.64 -14.10 17.59
CA VAL A 6 -12.03 -14.94 16.46
C VAL A 6 -12.95 -14.11 15.56
N GLY A 7 -12.56 -13.93 14.30
CA GLY A 7 -13.38 -13.23 13.28
C GLY A 7 -12.94 -11.80 12.96
N GLN A 8 -11.66 -11.59 12.63
CA GLN A 8 -11.20 -10.35 11.99
C GLN A 8 -10.60 -10.70 10.63
N VAL A 9 -11.08 -10.05 9.58
CA VAL A 9 -10.40 -10.05 8.28
C VAL A 9 -9.32 -8.98 8.35
N ARG A 10 -8.11 -9.32 7.92
CA ARG A 10 -7.03 -8.35 7.74
C ARG A 10 -6.29 -8.69 6.45
N GLU A 11 -6.19 -7.71 5.57
CA GLU A 11 -5.47 -7.80 4.30
C GLU A 11 -4.46 -6.66 4.22
N THR A 12 -3.27 -6.95 3.72
CA THR A 12 -2.19 -5.97 3.60
C THR A 12 -1.72 -5.92 2.15
N VAL A 13 -1.60 -4.71 1.60
CA VAL A 13 -1.03 -4.47 0.28
C VAL A 13 0.16 -3.54 0.41
N THR A 14 1.25 -3.89 -0.28
CA THR A 14 2.44 -3.05 -0.41
C THR A 14 2.63 -2.66 -1.87
N VAL A 15 2.82 -1.37 -2.11
CA VAL A 15 3.18 -0.79 -3.39
C VAL A 15 4.54 -0.12 -3.26
N PHE A 16 5.40 -0.34 -4.26
CA PHE A 16 6.77 0.14 -4.29
C PHE A 16 6.89 1.26 -5.32
N VAL A 17 7.70 2.27 -5.01
CA VAL A 17 8.15 3.28 -5.97
C VAL A 17 9.67 3.25 -6.03
N THR A 18 10.20 3.07 -7.23
CA THR A 18 11.64 3.11 -7.52
C THR A 18 11.93 4.14 -8.60
N GLU A 19 13.19 4.57 -8.71
CA GLU A 19 13.67 5.48 -9.77
C GLU A 19 14.61 4.71 -10.71
N PRO A 20 14.09 3.91 -11.67
CA PRO A 20 14.93 3.10 -12.56
C PRO A 20 15.81 3.93 -13.49
N ASP A 21 15.33 5.09 -13.92
CA ASP A 21 16.07 6.09 -14.67
C ASP A 21 15.90 7.44 -13.95
N GLU A 22 16.88 8.32 -14.07
CA GLU A 22 16.83 9.65 -13.45
C GLU A 22 15.56 10.41 -13.87
N GLY A 23 14.77 10.83 -12.88
CA GLY A 23 13.50 11.52 -13.06
C GLY A 23 12.35 10.64 -13.58
N ARG A 24 12.50 9.31 -13.61
CA ARG A 24 11.41 8.37 -13.94
C ARG A 24 11.10 7.51 -12.75
N TYR A 25 9.84 7.49 -12.34
CA TYR A 25 9.39 6.81 -11.13
C TYR A 25 8.45 5.66 -11.48
N ALA A 26 8.85 4.44 -11.15
CA ALA A 26 8.07 3.24 -11.41
C ALA A 26 7.26 2.84 -10.18
N VAL A 27 5.94 2.83 -10.30
CA VAL A 27 5.01 2.32 -9.29
C VAL A 27 4.72 0.86 -9.59
N ASN A 28 5.06 -0.02 -8.64
CA ASN A 28 4.96 -1.47 -8.76
C ASN A 28 4.18 -2.06 -7.59
N GLY A 29 3.22 -2.96 -7.86
CA GLY A 29 2.48 -3.63 -6.80
C GLY A 29 1.02 -3.84 -7.18
N ALA A 30 0.34 -4.73 -6.45
CA ALA A 30 -1.05 -5.09 -6.71
C ALA A 30 -1.36 -5.47 -8.17
N GLY A 31 -0.39 -6.11 -8.84
CA GLY A 31 -0.52 -6.53 -10.25
C GLY A 31 -0.47 -5.38 -11.26
N GLN A 32 -0.13 -4.16 -10.86
CA GLN A 32 -0.02 -2.99 -11.72
C GLN A 32 1.45 -2.54 -11.83
N HIS A 33 1.80 -2.02 -13.01
CA HIS A 33 3.06 -1.32 -13.29
C HIS A 33 2.76 -0.02 -14.03
N GLN A 34 3.17 1.11 -13.46
CA GLN A 34 2.94 2.45 -14.03
C GLN A 34 4.22 3.29 -13.92
N LEU A 35 4.51 4.11 -14.93
CA LEU A 35 5.66 5.01 -14.96
C LEU A 35 5.21 6.46 -14.92
N PHE A 36 5.88 7.25 -14.07
CA PHE A 36 5.63 8.67 -13.86
C PHE A 36 6.91 9.48 -14.11
N ARG A 37 6.76 10.77 -14.43
CA ARG A 37 7.87 11.73 -14.59
C ARG A 37 8.02 12.67 -13.40
N ASP A 38 7.09 12.59 -12.45
CA ASP A 38 7.11 13.36 -11.22
C ASP A 38 7.03 12.40 -10.02
N ARG A 39 7.87 12.67 -9.01
CA ARG A 39 7.99 11.82 -7.83
C ARG A 39 6.75 11.92 -6.95
N ALA A 40 6.20 13.12 -6.79
CA ALA A 40 5.04 13.33 -5.93
C ALA A 40 3.79 12.67 -6.54
N GLU A 41 3.62 12.73 -7.86
CA GLU A 41 2.57 11.99 -8.58
C GLU A 41 2.72 10.47 -8.40
N ALA A 42 3.93 9.93 -8.53
CA ALA A 42 4.19 8.52 -8.31
C ALA A 42 3.84 8.08 -6.87
N PHE A 43 4.23 8.88 -5.87
CA PHE A 43 3.93 8.61 -4.47
C PHE A 43 2.43 8.71 -4.17
N ALA A 44 1.74 9.73 -4.71
CA ALA A 44 0.30 9.86 -4.58
C ALA A 44 -0.43 8.66 -5.19
N ARG A 45 0.01 8.21 -6.38
CA ARG A 45 -0.54 7.00 -7.01
C ARG A 45 -0.29 5.75 -6.18
N ALA A 46 0.89 5.61 -5.60
CA ALA A 46 1.23 4.43 -4.81
C ALA A 46 0.40 4.32 -3.52
N ARG A 47 0.15 5.44 -2.83
CA ARG A 47 -0.77 5.52 -1.68
C ARG A 47 -2.18 5.07 -2.06
N ASP A 48 -2.74 5.70 -3.09
CA ASP A 48 -4.09 5.42 -3.57
C ASP A 48 -4.25 3.96 -4.00
N LEU A 49 -3.27 3.42 -4.73
CA LEU A 49 -3.26 2.02 -5.16
C LEU A 49 -3.20 1.08 -3.96
N ALA A 50 -2.31 1.31 -3.00
CA ALA A 50 -2.20 0.46 -1.81
C ALA A 50 -3.53 0.46 -1.01
N ALA A 51 -4.08 1.65 -0.72
CA ALA A 51 -5.30 1.80 0.05
C ALA A 51 -6.51 1.16 -0.64
N THR A 52 -6.67 1.39 -1.95
CA THR A 52 -7.74 0.82 -2.76
C THR A 52 -7.68 -0.70 -2.78
N GLU A 53 -6.50 -1.25 -3.06
CA GLU A 53 -6.34 -2.70 -3.22
C GLU A 53 -6.43 -3.44 -1.89
N ALA A 54 -5.94 -2.86 -0.78
CA ALA A 54 -6.13 -3.42 0.55
C ALA A 54 -7.63 -3.48 0.90
N ARG A 55 -8.38 -2.39 0.64
CA ARG A 55 -9.83 -2.34 0.88
C ARG A 55 -10.58 -3.39 0.05
N LEU A 56 -10.25 -3.51 -1.24
CA LEU A 56 -10.85 -4.49 -2.12
C LEU A 56 -10.51 -5.92 -1.69
N ALA A 57 -9.27 -6.18 -1.30
CA ALA A 57 -8.85 -7.47 -0.75
C ALA A 57 -9.65 -7.83 0.50
N ALA A 58 -9.74 -6.94 1.49
CA ALA A 58 -10.48 -7.20 2.71
C ALA A 58 -11.97 -7.43 2.43
N THR A 59 -12.56 -6.68 1.51
CA THR A 59 -13.96 -6.87 1.09
C THR A 59 -14.18 -8.23 0.44
N ARG A 60 -13.28 -8.67 -0.46
CA ARG A 60 -13.31 -10.01 -1.07
C ARG A 60 -13.17 -11.12 -0.03
N SER A 61 -12.35 -10.89 1.00
CA SER A 61 -12.17 -11.78 2.15
C SER A 61 -13.34 -11.73 3.15
N GLY A 62 -14.39 -10.95 2.87
CA GLY A 62 -15.64 -10.92 3.61
C GLY A 62 -15.74 -9.83 4.67
N ALA A 63 -14.79 -8.89 4.74
CA ALA A 63 -14.88 -7.76 5.65
C ALA A 63 -16.06 -6.86 5.28
N ASP A 64 -16.91 -6.54 6.24
CA ASP A 64 -17.92 -5.51 6.10
C ASP A 64 -17.31 -4.14 6.48
N HIS A 65 -17.38 -3.18 5.55
CA HIS A 65 -16.86 -1.82 5.71
C HIS A 65 -15.44 -1.76 6.32
N PRO A 66 -14.41 -2.37 5.71
CA PRO A 66 -13.07 -2.43 6.29
C PRO A 66 -12.45 -1.03 6.46
N VAL A 67 -11.82 -0.82 7.61
CA VAL A 67 -11.00 0.37 7.91
C VAL A 67 -9.60 0.13 7.34
N VAL A 68 -9.01 1.17 6.74
CA VAL A 68 -7.67 1.12 6.15
C VAL A 68 -6.72 1.96 6.99
N GLU A 69 -5.60 1.35 7.37
CA GLU A 69 -4.44 2.01 7.98
C GLU A 69 -3.32 2.09 6.95
N GLU A 70 -2.71 3.26 6.81
CA GLU A 70 -1.63 3.50 5.85
C GLU A 70 -0.32 3.80 6.59
N SER A 71 0.79 3.29 6.05
CA SER A 71 2.14 3.62 6.52
C SER A 71 3.12 3.63 5.35
N GLU A 72 4.21 4.37 5.51
CA GLU A 72 5.19 4.59 4.45
C GLU A 72 6.60 4.42 4.98
N GLN A 73 7.46 3.86 4.12
CA GLN A 73 8.89 3.76 4.35
C GLN A 73 9.61 4.30 3.12
N ILE A 74 10.34 5.40 3.25
CA ILE A 74 11.01 6.06 2.13
C ILE A 74 12.52 6.05 2.41
N ASP A 75 13.27 5.34 1.56
CA ASP A 75 14.72 5.32 1.57
C ASP A 75 15.25 6.26 0.47
N MET A 76 15.63 7.45 0.91
CA MET A 76 16.10 8.53 0.03
C MET A 76 17.33 9.22 0.64
N PRO A 77 18.50 8.56 0.63
CA PRO A 77 19.72 9.12 1.17
C PRO A 77 20.29 10.22 0.26
N LEU A 78 21.16 11.03 0.85
CA LEU A 78 22.04 11.93 0.09
C LEU A 78 23.23 11.14 -0.43
N ILE A 79 23.37 11.07 -1.76
CA ILE A 79 24.50 10.45 -2.46
C ILE A 79 25.11 11.53 -3.35
N GLU A 80 26.40 11.82 -3.16
CA GLU A 80 27.12 12.85 -3.93
C GLU A 80 26.44 14.24 -3.90
N GLY A 81 25.76 14.55 -2.80
CA GLY A 81 25.04 15.82 -2.62
C GLY A 81 23.66 15.87 -3.26
N LEU A 82 23.18 14.77 -3.86
CA LEU A 82 21.84 14.66 -4.44
C LEU A 82 20.99 13.67 -3.62
N GLU A 83 19.73 14.03 -3.36
CA GLU A 83 18.75 13.07 -2.85
C GLU A 83 18.44 12.04 -3.94
N LYS A 84 18.75 10.77 -3.67
CA LYS A 84 18.50 9.67 -4.61
C LYS A 84 17.47 8.73 -4.02
N LEU A 85 16.39 8.47 -4.74
CA LEU A 85 15.39 7.49 -4.31
C LEU A 85 15.95 6.08 -4.53
N ILE A 86 16.20 5.35 -3.44
CA ILE A 86 16.56 3.94 -3.53
C ILE A 86 15.27 3.12 -3.65
N GLU A 87 14.34 3.33 -2.72
CA GLU A 87 13.03 2.69 -2.72
C GLU A 87 12.06 3.45 -1.80
N ALA A 88 10.79 3.55 -2.20
CA ALA A 88 9.71 3.92 -1.30
C ALA A 88 8.67 2.79 -1.25
N ARG A 89 8.20 2.45 -0.06
CA ARG A 89 7.14 1.46 0.19
C ARG A 89 5.92 2.16 0.78
N PHE A 90 4.79 1.95 0.14
CA PHE A 90 3.48 2.42 0.57
C PHE A 90 2.68 1.20 0.98
N ILE A 91 2.35 1.11 2.26
CA ILE A 91 1.75 -0.07 2.88
C ILE A 91 0.37 0.32 3.37
N ALA A 92 -0.66 -0.40 2.93
CA ALA A 92 -2.01 -0.26 3.41
C ALA A 92 -2.48 -1.58 4.02
N ALA A 93 -3.01 -1.52 5.25
CA ALA A 93 -3.62 -2.64 5.92
C ALA A 93 -5.12 -2.36 6.11
N ALA A 94 -5.96 -3.16 5.48
CA ALA A 94 -7.40 -3.10 5.63
C ALA A 94 -7.86 -4.17 6.63
N SER A 95 -8.67 -3.79 7.60
CA SER A 95 -9.23 -4.74 8.58
C SER A 95 -10.70 -4.49 8.86
N GLY A 96 -11.44 -5.56 9.18
CA GLY A 96 -12.86 -5.46 9.45
C GLY A 96 -13.47 -6.76 9.98
N ARG A 97 -14.73 -6.68 10.39
CA ARG A 97 -15.49 -7.85 10.83
C ARG A 97 -15.99 -8.63 9.60
N PRO A 98 -15.89 -9.97 9.57
CA PRO A 98 -16.55 -10.78 8.57
C PRO A 98 -18.05 -10.50 8.57
N ARG A 99 -18.64 -10.40 7.38
CA ARG A 99 -20.09 -10.38 7.23
C ARG A 99 -20.61 -11.79 7.55
N ILE A 100 -21.06 -12.01 8.79
CA ILE A 100 -21.69 -13.27 9.17
C ILE A 100 -23.08 -13.29 8.56
N THR A 101 -23.24 -13.98 7.43
CA THR A 101 -24.57 -14.38 6.96
C THR A 101 -25.01 -15.55 7.85
N ALA A 102 -25.82 -15.28 8.87
CA ALA A 102 -26.51 -16.34 9.60
C ALA A 102 -27.41 -17.09 8.60
N ARG A 103 -27.21 -18.41 8.49
CA ARG A 103 -28.05 -19.30 7.70
C ARG A 103 -29.10 -19.96 8.58
#